data_AF-A0AAD7SC63-F1
#
_entry.id   AF-A0AAD7SC63-F1
#
_cell.length_a   1.000
_cell.length_b   1.000
_cell.length_c   1.000
_cell.angle_alpha   90.00
_cell.angle_beta   90.00
_cell.angle_gamma   90.00
#
_symmetry.space_group_name_H-M   'P 1'
#
loop_
_entity.id
_entity.type
_entity.pdbx_description
1 polymer ?
#
loop_
_entity_poly.entity_id
_entity_poly.type
_entity_poly.pdbx_seq_one_letter_code
_entity_poly.pdbx_strand_id
1 'polypeptide(L)' 'MSDSENSAAAQPETPVPAPCQAIKADLDKCVKEKGEEGCKELMEAFQACLKTAAENS' A
#
# COMPACT_ATOMS: atom_id res chain seq x y z
N MET A 1 5.76 -7.36 -36.58
CA MET A 1 6.90 -6.93 -35.76
C MET A 1 6.61 -5.51 -35.30
N SER A 2 6.81 -5.25 -34.00
CA SER A 2 6.64 -3.98 -33.26
C SER A 2 5.18 -3.58 -33.02
N ASP A 3 4.66 -3.48 -31.81
CA ASP A 3 5.23 -2.97 -30.54
C ASP A 3 4.47 -3.66 -29.38
N SER A 4 5.05 -4.55 -28.57
CA SER A 4 5.90 -4.24 -27.42
C SER A 4 5.46 -3.05 -26.57
N GLU A 5 4.15 -2.81 -26.44
CA GLU A 5 3.67 -1.98 -25.35
C GLU A 5 3.74 -2.78 -24.04
N ASN A 6 4.94 -2.77 -23.48
CA ASN A 6 5.21 -2.68 -22.05
C ASN A 6 4.43 -1.46 -21.50
N SER A 7 3.10 -1.57 -21.49
CA SER A 7 2.27 -0.74 -20.64
C SER A 7 2.51 -1.29 -19.26
N ALA A 8 3.54 -0.72 -18.64
CA ALA A 8 3.82 -0.84 -17.23
C ALA A 8 2.47 -0.79 -16.53
N ALA A 9 2.06 -1.92 -15.96
CA ALA A 9 1.28 -1.92 -14.74
C ALA A 9 2.19 -1.35 -13.64
N ALA A 10 2.66 -0.12 -13.82
CA ALA A 10 2.94 0.80 -12.75
C ALA A 10 1.56 1.06 -12.16
N GLN A 11 1.14 0.12 -11.31
CA GLN A 11 0.27 0.43 -10.20
C GLN A 11 0.72 1.81 -9.73
N PRO A 12 -0.16 2.82 -9.70
CA PRO A 12 0.29 4.15 -9.34
C PRO A 12 1.03 3.98 -8.02
N GLU A 13 2.34 4.23 -8.04
CA GLU A 13 3.17 4.31 -6.86
C GLU A 13 2.75 5.60 -6.16
N THR A 14 1.47 5.71 -5.80
CA THR A 14 0.97 6.80 -4.99
C THR A 14 1.79 6.72 -3.72
N PRO A 15 2.67 7.71 -3.49
CA PRO A 15 3.50 7.70 -2.32
C PRO A 15 2.56 7.61 -1.14
N VAL A 16 2.84 6.66 -0.25
CA VAL A 16 2.02 6.46 0.93
C VAL A 16 1.85 7.82 1.62
N PRO A 17 0.61 8.32 1.77
CA PRO A 17 0.33 9.61 2.37
C PRO A 17 1.05 9.68 3.71
N ALA A 18 1.61 10.85 4.05
CA ALA A 18 2.22 11.09 5.36
C ALA A 18 1.44 10.50 6.56
N PRO A 19 0.09 10.64 6.64
CA PRO A 19 -0.66 10.02 7.74
C PRO A 19 -0.65 8.49 7.74
N CYS A 20 -0.40 7.84 6.61
CA CYS A 20 -0.40 6.38 6.45
C CYS A 20 1.01 5.77 6.51
N GLN A 21 2.07 6.58 6.52
CA GLN A 21 3.45 6.07 6.54
C GLN A 21 3.76 5.30 7.84
N ALA A 22 3.22 5.74 8.98
CA ALA A 22 3.35 5.03 10.24
C ALA A 22 2.71 3.63 10.16
N ILE A 23 1.47 3.56 9.66
CA ILE A 23 0.74 2.29 9.49
C ILE A 23 1.46 1.38 8.50
N LYS A 24 2.05 1.94 7.43
CA LYS A 24 2.88 1.18 6.48
C LYS A 24 4.09 0.55 7.17
N ALA A 25 4.79 1.31 8.02
CA ALA A 25 5.97 0.81 8.73
C ALA A 25 5.61 -0.31 9.72
N ASP A 26 4.51 -0.15 10.46
CA ASP A 26 3.99 -1.19 11.35
C ASP A 26 3.53 -2.44 10.57
N LEU A 27 2.88 -2.24 9.42
CA LEU A 27 2.47 -3.32 8.53
C LEU A 27 3.68 -4.09 7.99
N ASP A 28 4.70 -3.41 7.50
CA ASP A 28 5.93 -4.01 6.95
C ASP A 28 6.66 -4.85 8.02
N LYS A 29 6.79 -4.28 9.22
CA LYS A 29 7.35 -5.00 10.38
C LYS A 29 6.51 -6.23 10.73
N CYS A 30 5.19 -6.06 10.80
CA CYS A 30 4.28 -7.15 11.15
C CYS A 30 4.39 -8.29 10.11
N VAL A 31 4.33 -7.98 8.81
CA VAL A 31 4.40 -8.97 7.72
C VAL A 31 5.73 -9.74 7.80
N LYS A 32 6.82 -9.05 8.14
CA LYS A 32 8.13 -9.67 8.34
C LYS A 32 8.16 -10.65 9.53
N GLU A 33 7.44 -10.37 10.61
CA GLU A 33 7.46 -11.20 11.84
C GLU A 33 6.38 -12.30 11.85
N LYS A 34 5.18 -12.00 11.36
CA LYS A 34 3.99 -12.86 11.46
C LYS A 34 3.43 -13.31 10.11
N GLY A 35 3.91 -12.75 9.01
CA GLY A 35 3.32 -12.94 7.67
C GLY A 35 2.05 -12.11 7.47
N GLU A 36 1.58 -12.03 6.22
CA GLU A 36 0.41 -11.23 5.83
C GLU A 36 -0.86 -11.61 6.60
N GLU A 37 -1.06 -12.89 6.86
CA GLU A 37 -2.22 -13.40 7.62
C GLU A 37 -2.27 -12.88 9.07
N GLY A 38 -1.11 -12.72 9.72
CA GLY A 38 -1.03 -12.18 11.08
C GLY A 38 -1.20 -10.66 11.18
N CYS A 39 -1.23 -9.98 10.03
CA CYS A 39 -1.22 -8.52 9.92
C CYS A 39 -2.42 -8.00 9.15
N LYS A 40 -3.45 -8.83 8.99
CA LYS A 40 -4.66 -8.50 8.26
C LYS A 40 -5.32 -7.22 8.79
N GLU A 41 -5.40 -7.04 10.11
CA GLU A 41 -5.90 -5.80 10.73
C GLU A 41 -5.05 -4.57 10.34
N LEU A 42 -3.73 -4.71 10.30
CA LEU A 42 -2.82 -3.63 9.87
C LEU A 42 -2.96 -3.34 8.38
N MET A 43 -3.22 -4.35 7.54
CA MET A 43 -3.50 -4.15 6.11
C MET A 43 -4.82 -3.42 5.90
N GLU A 44 -5.87 -3.79 6.65
CA GLU A 44 -7.16 -3.12 6.60
C GLU A 44 -7.06 -1.66 7.09
N ALA A 45 -6.33 -1.42 8.19
CA ALA A 45 -6.05 -0.07 8.69
C ALA A 45 -5.25 0.76 7.67
N PHE A 46 -4.27 0.15 7.00
CA PHE A 46 -3.47 0.82 5.98
C PHE A 46 -4.32 1.22 4.78
N GLN A 47 -5.15 0.31 4.27
CA GLN A 47 -6.07 0.60 3.17
C GLN A 47 -7.13 1.65 3.56
N ALA A 48 -7.67 1.58 4.78
CA ALA A 48 -8.59 2.59 5.29
C ALA A 48 -7.92 3.96 5.34
N CYS A 49 -6.67 4.04 5.81
CA CYS A 49 -5.92 5.28 5.81
C CYS A 49 -5.69 5.83 4.39
N LEU A 50 -5.30 4.98 3.44
CA LEU A 50 -5.13 5.37 2.04
C LEU A 50 -6.44 5.93 1.46
N LYS A 51 -7.56 5.27 1.74
CA LYS A 51 -8.87 5.69 1.28
C LYS A 51 -9.27 7.04 1.87
N THR A 52 -9.12 7.22 3.19
CA THR A 52 -9.38 8.50 3.85
C THR A 52 -8.48 9.61 3.32
N ALA A 53 -7.18 9.33 3.12
CA ALA A 53 -6.26 10.31 2.57
C ALA A 53 -6.61 10.70 1.12
N ALA A 54 -7.08 9.75 0.32
CA ALA A 54 -7.54 10.00 -1.05
C ALA A 54 -8.85 10.80 -1.11
N GLU A 55 -9.79 10.56 -0.19
CA GLU A 55 -11.05 11.31 -0.11
C GLU A 55 -10.88 12.73 0.44
N ASN A 56 -9.77 12.99 1.14
CA ASN A 56 -9.43 14.30 1.71
C ASN A 56 -8.49 15.13 0.79
N SER A 57 -8.31 14.71 -0.47
CA SER A 57 -7.46 15.34 -1.50
C SER A 57 -8.26 16.03 -2.59
#